data_AF-A0A7X3RAT1-F1
#
_entry.id   AF-A0A7X3RAT1-F1
#
_cell.length_a   1.000
_cell.length_b   1.000
_cell.length_c   1.000
_cell.angle_alpha   90.00
_cell.angle_beta   90.00
_cell.angle_gamma   90.00
#
_symmetry.space_group_name_H-M   'P 1'
#
loop_
_entity.id
_entity.type
_entity.pdbx_description
1 polymer ?
#
loop_
_entity_poly.entity_id
_entity_poly.type
_entity_poly.pdbx_seq_one_letter_code
_entity_poly.pdbx_strand_id
1 'polypeptide(L)'
;MSLTQAQIDEFRAAGFLNVGRVYADDEADALRDRLMTVIAGTSRGRAEAVRNIAGEDLEAERDVVIQVVNTWQADDGFRVHLYHPEICRMACDLIGTDVLR
;
A
#
# COMPACT_ATOMS: atom_id res chain seq x y z
N MET A 1 -4.65 12.65 -10.56
CA MET A 1 -6.00 12.68 -11.18
C MET A 1 -7.07 12.99 -10.13
N SER A 2 -8.17 13.66 -10.49
CA SER A 2 -9.39 13.77 -9.65
C SER A 2 -10.48 12.83 -10.15
N LEU A 3 -11.32 12.33 -9.25
CA LEU A 3 -12.42 11.44 -9.57
C LEU A 3 -13.61 12.21 -10.15
N THR A 4 -14.34 11.56 -11.06
CA THR A 4 -15.61 12.08 -11.57
C THR A 4 -16.74 11.84 -10.56
N GLN A 5 -17.83 12.62 -10.66
CA GLN A 5 -19.00 12.41 -9.80
C GLN A 5 -19.57 11.00 -9.94
N ALA A 6 -19.59 10.44 -11.16
CA ALA A 6 -20.05 9.07 -11.40
C ALA A 6 -19.22 8.02 -10.64
N GLN A 7 -17.89 8.19 -10.59
CA GLN A 7 -17.00 7.30 -9.83
C GLN A 7 -17.20 7.45 -8.31
N ILE A 8 -17.45 8.67 -7.84
CA ILE A 8 -17.77 8.93 -6.43
C ILE A 8 -19.10 8.27 -6.06
N ASP A 9 -20.11 8.37 -6.93
CA ASP A 9 -21.42 7.75 -6.72
C ASP A 9 -21.34 6.22 -6.77
N GLU A 10 -20.52 5.66 -7.66
CA GLU A 10 -20.20 4.22 -7.69
C GLU A 10 -19.57 3.77 -6.37
N PHE A 11 -18.54 4.46 -5.88
CA PHE A 11 -17.92 4.15 -4.59
C PHE A 11 -18.93 4.17 -3.44
N ARG A 12 -19.80 5.18 -3.40
CA ARG A 12 -20.84 5.30 -2.36
C ARG A 12 -21.86 4.18 -2.42
N ALA A 13 -22.20 3.70 -3.62
CA ALA A 13 -23.17 2.62 -3.81
C ALA A 13 -22.55 1.23 -3.56
N ALA A 14 -21.32 1.00 -4.02
CA ALA A 14 -20.67 -0.31 -4.01
C ALA A 14 -19.73 -0.55 -2.81
N GLY A 15 -19.28 0.51 -2.14
CA GLY A 15 -18.29 0.46 -1.07
C GLY A 15 -16.84 0.29 -1.54
N PHE A 16 -16.60 0.24 -2.86
CA PHE A 16 -15.28 0.20 -3.47
C PHE A 16 -15.30 0.87 -4.85
N LEU A 17 -14.13 1.25 -5.36
CA LEU A 17 -13.96 1.81 -6.70
C LEU A 17 -12.67 1.26 -7.32
N ASN A 18 -12.77 0.70 -8.52
CA ASN A 18 -11.60 0.33 -9.31
C ASN A 18 -11.20 1.49 -10.22
N VAL A 19 -10.11 2.18 -9.87
CA VAL A 19 -9.58 3.34 -10.62
C VAL A 19 -8.60 2.94 -11.73
N GLY A 20 -8.42 1.65 -11.97
CA GLY A 20 -7.44 1.13 -12.92
C GLY A 20 -6.01 1.25 -12.41
N ARG A 21 -5.08 1.35 -13.36
CA ARG A 21 -3.64 1.34 -13.10
C ARG A 21 -3.14 2.74 -12.74
N VAL A 22 -2.45 2.84 -11.61
CA VAL A 22 -1.80 4.08 -11.14
C VAL A 22 -0.28 4.07 -11.34
N TYR A 23 0.33 2.87 -11.37
CA TYR A 23 1.77 2.68 -11.54
C TYR A 23 2.11 2.03 -12.88
N ALA A 24 3.23 2.42 -13.46
CA ALA A 24 3.87 1.64 -14.51
C ALA A 24 4.39 0.30 -13.94
N ASP A 25 4.63 -0.68 -14.82
CA ASP A 25 5.08 -2.02 -14.40
C ASP A 25 6.41 -1.98 -13.66
N ASP A 26 7.35 -1.16 -14.11
CA ASP A 26 8.67 -0.99 -13.51
C ASP A 26 8.61 -0.31 -12.12
N GLU A 27 7.73 0.66 -11.94
CA GLU A 27 7.51 1.28 -10.63
C GLU A 27 6.90 0.30 -9.62
N ALA A 28 5.95 -0.52 -10.08
CA ALA A 28 5.34 -1.56 -9.26
C ALA A 28 6.35 -2.67 -8.90
N ASP A 29 7.17 -3.09 -9.86
CA ASP A 29 8.25 -4.05 -9.66
C ASP A 29 9.29 -3.52 -8.66
N ALA A 30 9.65 -2.24 -8.73
CA ALA A 30 10.57 -1.63 -7.78
C ALA A 30 10.02 -1.62 -6.33
N LEU A 31 8.71 -1.40 -6.14
CA LEU A 31 8.07 -1.51 -4.83
C LEU A 31 8.04 -2.95 -4.33
N ARG A 32 7.85 -3.93 -5.22
CA ARG A 32 7.90 -5.36 -4.87
C ARG A 32 9.28 -5.75 -4.35
N ASP A 33 10.35 -5.37 -5.05
CA ASP A 33 11.72 -5.74 -4.66
C ASP A 33 12.10 -5.11 -3.30
N ARG A 34 11.63 -3.87 -3.06
CA ARG A 34 11.73 -3.21 -1.75
C ARG A 34 10.98 -3.96 -0.66
N LEU A 35 9.78 -4.46 -0.93
CA LEU A 35 9.01 -5.26 0.03
C LEU A 35 9.79 -6.51 0.45
N MET A 36 10.39 -7.21 -0.50
CA MET A 36 11.21 -8.40 -0.22
C MET A 36 12.42 -8.06 0.65
N THR A 37 13.02 -6.88 0.45
CA THR A 37 14.11 -6.37 1.31
C THR A 37 13.64 -6.12 2.75
N VAL A 38 12.42 -5.59 2.94
CA VAL A 38 11.83 -5.39 4.27
C VAL A 38 11.52 -6.73 4.95
N ILE A 39 10.93 -7.67 4.20
CA ILE A 39 10.61 -9.02 4.71
C ILE A 39 11.87 -9.77 5.13
N ALA A 40 12.95 -9.66 4.35
CA ALA A 40 14.26 -10.24 4.67
C ALA A 40 14.97 -9.56 5.86
N GLY A 41 14.43 -8.45 6.38
CA GLY A 41 15.05 -7.70 7.47
C GLY A 41 16.33 -6.94 7.08
N THR A 42 16.56 -6.76 5.78
CA THR A 42 17.75 -6.08 5.24
C THR A 42 17.48 -4.62 4.83
N SER A 43 16.28 -4.11 5.10
CA SER A 43 15.94 -2.70 4.89
C SER A 43 16.70 -1.78 5.85
N ARG A 44 16.89 -0.52 5.45
CA ARG A 44 17.58 0.49 6.28
C ARG A 44 16.82 0.79 7.57
N GLY A 45 15.50 0.91 7.49
CA GLY A 45 14.62 1.08 8.63
C GLY A 45 14.01 -0.25 9.08
N ARG A 46 13.13 -0.17 10.08
CA ARG A 46 12.31 -1.30 10.53
C ARG A 46 10.85 -0.94 10.43
N ALA A 47 10.05 -1.89 9.96
CA ALA A 47 8.60 -1.80 10.03
C ALA A 47 8.16 -1.96 11.49
N GLU A 48 6.94 -1.51 11.81
CA GLU A 48 6.39 -1.67 13.16
C GLU A 48 6.27 -3.16 13.53
N ALA A 49 5.86 -3.98 12.58
CA ALA A 49 5.85 -5.43 12.73
C ALA A 49 6.10 -6.12 11.39
N VAL A 50 6.80 -7.26 11.44
CA VAL A 50 6.91 -8.24 10.36
C VAL A 50 6.61 -9.60 10.99
N ARG A 51 5.53 -10.25 10.59
CA ARG A 51 5.07 -11.50 11.21
C ARG A 51 4.35 -12.40 10.22
N ASN A 52 4.46 -13.71 10.43
CA ASN A 52 3.59 -14.68 9.78
C ASN A 52 2.27 -14.76 10.58
N ILE A 53 1.15 -14.46 9.95
CA ILE A 53 -0.18 -14.45 10.60
C ILE A 53 -0.89 -15.79 10.52
N ALA A 54 -0.31 -16.79 9.84
CA ALA A 54 -0.80 -18.16 9.89
C ALA A 54 -0.49 -18.87 11.22
N GLY A 55 0.29 -18.23 12.11
CA GLY A 55 0.64 -18.76 13.43
C GLY A 55 1.91 -19.61 13.47
N GLU A 56 2.58 -19.79 12.32
CA GLU A 56 3.89 -20.43 12.22
C GLU A 56 5.01 -19.36 12.18
N ASP A 57 6.27 -19.75 12.33
CA ASP A 57 7.39 -18.81 12.18
C ASP A 57 7.51 -18.30 10.73
N LEU A 58 8.24 -17.19 10.52
CA LEU A 58 8.49 -16.64 9.17
C LEU A 58 9.25 -17.63 8.25
N GLU A 59 9.94 -18.60 8.83
CA GLU A 59 10.72 -19.62 8.12
C GLU A 59 9.95 -20.95 7.91
N ALA A 60 8.66 -20.99 8.23
CA ALA A 60 7.89 -22.22 8.13
C ALA A 60 7.73 -22.69 6.66
N GLU A 61 7.84 -24.00 6.42
CA GLU A 61 7.80 -24.58 5.07
C GLU A 61 6.39 -24.66 4.46
N ARG A 62 5.33 -24.42 5.26
CA ARG A 62 3.93 -24.40 4.81
C ARG A 62 3.21 -23.19 5.41
N ASP A 63 2.20 -22.70 4.70
CA ASP A 63 1.30 -21.62 5.12
C ASP A 63 1.97 -20.34 5.63
N VAL A 64 2.88 -19.76 4.85
CA VAL A 64 3.45 -18.43 5.16
C VAL A 64 2.52 -17.32 4.66
N VAL A 65 1.90 -16.60 5.60
CA VAL A 65 1.15 -15.38 5.31
C VAL A 65 1.84 -14.21 6.01
N ILE A 66 2.67 -13.47 5.28
CA ILE A 66 3.46 -12.38 5.86
C ILE A 66 2.64 -11.10 5.93
N GLN A 67 2.53 -10.53 7.13
CA GLN A 67 2.04 -9.19 7.35
C GLN A 67 3.20 -8.26 7.73
N VAL A 68 3.33 -7.16 6.97
CA VAL A 68 4.24 -6.06 7.30
C VAL A 68 3.39 -4.85 7.69
N VAL A 69 3.52 -4.38 8.94
CA VAL A 69 2.77 -3.24 9.48
C VAL A 69 3.64 -1.99 9.40
N ASN A 70 3.10 -0.90 8.84
CA ASN A 70 3.79 0.37 8.70
C ASN A 70 5.13 0.29 7.92
N THR A 71 5.11 -0.37 6.76
CA THR A 71 6.27 -0.53 5.85
C THR A 71 6.96 0.79 5.49
N TRP A 72 6.23 1.91 5.47
CA TRP A 72 6.76 3.26 5.22
C TRP A 72 7.82 3.71 6.25
N GLN A 73 7.85 3.12 7.45
CA GLN A 73 8.91 3.36 8.45
C GLN A 73 10.21 2.61 8.12
N ALA A 74 10.08 1.49 7.39
CA ALA A 74 11.21 0.65 7.01
C ALA A 74 11.94 1.17 5.76
N ASP A 75 11.19 1.85 4.89
CA ASP A 75 11.60 2.04 3.50
C ASP A 75 11.03 3.34 2.88
N ASP A 76 11.92 4.16 2.32
CA ASP A 76 11.57 5.48 1.78
C ASP A 76 10.68 5.40 0.52
N GLY A 77 10.75 4.31 -0.25
CA GLY A 77 9.90 4.08 -1.42
C GLY A 77 8.45 3.87 -1.00
N PHE A 78 8.22 3.09 0.05
CA PHE A 78 6.89 2.97 0.66
C PHE A 78 6.41 4.27 1.30
N ARG A 79 7.32 5.08 1.85
CA ARG A 79 6.99 6.42 2.34
C ARG A 79 6.57 7.36 1.20
N VAL A 80 7.23 7.31 0.05
CA VAL A 80 6.81 8.08 -1.14
C VAL A 80 5.47 7.57 -1.67
N HIS A 81 5.27 6.24 -1.72
CA HIS A 81 4.00 5.63 -2.12
C HIS A 81 2.84 6.08 -1.23
N LEU A 82 3.03 6.15 0.09
CA LEU A 82 2.02 6.64 1.04
C LEU A 82 1.51 8.05 0.69
N TYR A 83 2.38 8.89 0.12
CA TYR A 83 2.06 10.26 -0.29
C TYR A 83 1.89 10.40 -1.82
N HIS A 84 1.58 9.32 -2.54
CA HIS A 84 1.42 9.38 -3.98
C HIS A 84 0.31 10.38 -4.36
N PRO A 85 0.62 11.45 -5.13
CA PRO A 85 -0.27 12.60 -5.27
C PRO A 85 -1.62 12.25 -5.87
N GLU A 86 -1.65 11.28 -6.78
CA GLU A 86 -2.90 10.83 -7.39
C GLU A 86 -3.75 10.00 -6.43
N ILE A 87 -3.13 9.12 -5.64
CA ILE A 87 -3.84 8.28 -4.68
C ILE A 87 -4.42 9.16 -3.58
N CYS A 88 -3.61 10.08 -3.04
CA CYS A 88 -4.07 11.06 -2.05
C CYS A 88 -5.21 11.92 -2.59
N ARG A 89 -5.12 12.40 -3.84
CA ARG A 89 -6.20 13.18 -4.45
C ARG A 89 -7.50 12.38 -4.57
N MET A 90 -7.43 11.14 -5.06
CA MET A 90 -8.61 10.28 -5.18
C MET A 90 -9.22 9.95 -3.81
N ALA A 91 -8.40 9.67 -2.80
CA ALA A 91 -8.89 9.44 -1.43
C ALA A 91 -9.56 10.70 -0.84
N CYS A 92 -8.99 11.89 -1.06
CA CYS A 92 -9.62 13.18 -0.73
C CYS A 92 -11.02 13.33 -1.36
N ASP A 93 -11.13 13.04 -2.67
CA ASP A 93 -12.39 13.13 -3.40
C ASP A 93 -13.45 12.16 -2.84
N LEU A 94 -13.06 10.92 -2.49
CA LEU A 94 -13.97 9.91 -1.95
C LEU A 94 -14.50 10.25 -0.56
N ILE A 95 -13.65 10.81 0.32
CA ILE A 95 -14.04 11.13 1.71
C ILE A 95 -14.55 12.57 1.88
N GLY A 96 -14.50 13.39 0.83
CA GLY A 96 -15.00 14.77 0.84
C GLY A 96 -14.13 15.72 1.67
N THR A 97 -12.81 15.64 1.54
CA THR A 97 -11.87 16.55 2.23
C THR A 97 -10.78 17.05 1.28
N ASP A 98 -10.16 18.17 1.63
CA ASP A 98 -9.03 18.72 0.88
C ASP A 98 -7.69 18.13 1.34
N VAL A 99 -7.62 17.56 2.54
CA VAL A 99 -6.37 17.12 3.19
C VAL A 99 -6.55 15.77 3.91
N LEU A 100 -5.69 14.80 3.58
CA LEU A 100 -5.51 13.54 4.32
C LEU A 100 -4.52 13.72 5.47
N ARG A 101 -4.78 13.05 6.59
CA ARG A 101 -3.96 13.11 7.82
C ARG A 101 -3.64 11.72 8.33
#